data_AF-A0AA97JL17-F1
#
_entry.id   AF-A0AA97JL17-F1
#
_cell.length_a   1.000
_cell.length_b   1.000
_cell.length_c   1.000
_cell.angle_alpha   90.00
_cell.angle_beta   90.00
_cell.angle_gamma   90.00
#
_symmetry.space_group_name_H-M   'P 1'
#
loop_
_entity.id
_entity.type
_entity.pdbx_description
1 polymer ?
#
loop_
_entity_poly.entity_id
_entity_poly.type
_entity_poly.pdbx_seq_one_letter_code
_entity_poly.pdbx_strand_id
1 'polypeptide(L)'
;MAGFVDLNIPHSLEKESLRKLVEAAAHLGYSTVAINYVIDYEEKKKEVVKPISSSELFTSLPMVQGKSKPIKILSRLTLVVSDPSHCNILRATSTNIKFYDIFAVFPKNGKLFHVACTTLDVDLVCINVTEKLPFYIKRPSVNVAIDRGIYFELVYVPAIKDSTMRRYTISNALSLMQICRGKNIVLSSAAEKPLQMRGPYDVANLGWLFGLSESNAKAAVSTNGRAVLLHGEARKTACGVVHTVKKPRTPDEDDSTPATKRPKWHCDE
;
A
#
# COMPACT_ATOMS: atom_id res chain seq x y z
N MET A 1 -5.79 10.18 15.15
CA MET A 1 -4.44 9.90 14.63
C MET A 1 -4.55 8.94 13.45
N ALA A 2 -3.83 9.18 12.35
CA ALA A 2 -3.83 8.25 11.22
C ALA A 2 -3.22 6.91 11.65
N GLY A 3 -3.75 5.80 11.12
CA GLY A 3 -3.20 4.48 11.38
C GLY A 3 -1.84 4.30 10.71
N PHE A 4 -1.06 3.33 11.18
CA PHE A 4 0.11 2.85 10.44
C PHE A 4 -0.35 1.87 9.37
N VAL A 5 0.25 1.95 8.20
CA VAL A 5 -0.11 1.10 7.07
C VAL A 5 1.13 0.48 6.43
N ASP A 6 0.96 -0.71 5.88
CA ASP A 6 1.92 -1.30 4.96
C ASP A 6 1.18 -1.64 3.66
N LEU A 7 1.60 -1.02 2.56
CA LEU A 7 0.87 -1.11 1.29
C LEU A 7 1.44 -2.18 0.35
N ASN A 8 2.40 -3.00 0.80
CA ASN A 8 3.05 -3.98 -0.09
C ASN A 8 3.41 -5.28 0.63
N ILE A 9 2.43 -6.18 0.78
CA ILE A 9 2.72 -7.58 1.09
C ILE A 9 2.55 -8.39 -0.18
N PRO A 10 3.60 -9.05 -0.71
CA PRO A 10 3.50 -9.81 -1.94
C PRO A 10 2.49 -10.95 -1.80
N HIS A 11 1.65 -11.12 -2.81
CA HIS A 11 0.75 -12.27 -2.87
C HIS A 11 1.55 -13.57 -3.00
N SER A 12 1.19 -14.58 -2.21
CA SER A 12 1.74 -15.93 -2.25
C SER A 12 0.63 -16.93 -2.54
N LEU A 13 0.95 -17.99 -3.31
CA LEU A 13 0.03 -19.11 -3.57
C LEU A 13 -0.24 -19.92 -2.30
N GLU A 14 0.72 -19.95 -1.39
CA GLU A 14 0.59 -20.61 -0.10
C GLU A 14 -0.12 -19.69 0.89
N LYS A 15 -1.38 -20.02 1.20
CA LYS A 15 -2.23 -19.20 2.08
C LYS A 15 -1.67 -19.11 3.50
N GLU A 16 -0.95 -20.12 3.98
CA GLU A 16 -0.41 -20.16 5.34
C GLU A 16 0.72 -19.13 5.55
N SER A 17 1.64 -18.99 4.59
CA SER A 17 2.71 -18.00 4.67
C SER A 17 2.16 -16.57 4.64
N LEU A 18 1.13 -16.33 3.82
CA LEU A 18 0.41 -15.05 3.79
C LEU A 18 -0.29 -14.74 5.12
N ARG A 19 -0.92 -15.74 5.75
CA ARG A 19 -1.56 -15.57 7.08
C ARG A 19 -0.54 -15.16 8.14
N LYS A 20 0.60 -15.86 8.20
CA LYS A 20 1.70 -15.55 9.13
C LYS A 20 2.23 -14.13 8.93
N LEU A 21 2.30 -13.64 7.70
CA LEU A 21 2.72 -12.26 7.39
C LEU A 21 1.72 -11.22 7.93
N VAL A 22 0.42 -11.45 7.72
CA VAL A 22 -0.64 -10.54 8.19
C VAL A 22 -0.73 -10.55 9.73
N GLU A 23 -0.58 -11.71 10.37
CA GLU A 23 -0.51 -11.83 11.83
C GLU A 23 0.70 -11.08 12.39
N ALA A 24 1.87 -11.23 11.78
CA ALA A 24 3.06 -10.49 12.16
C ALA A 24 2.87 -8.97 11.99
N ALA A 25 2.21 -8.53 10.92
CA ALA A 25 1.88 -7.12 10.71
C ALA A 25 0.94 -6.59 11.81
N ALA A 26 -0.08 -7.37 12.19
CA ALA A 26 -0.99 -7.01 13.28
C ALA A 26 -0.26 -6.91 14.62
N HIS A 27 0.65 -7.84 14.91
CA HIS A 27 1.49 -7.83 16.11
C HIS A 27 2.45 -6.62 16.15
N LEU A 28 2.99 -6.21 15.01
CA LEU A 28 3.85 -5.01 14.91
C LEU A 28 3.06 -3.68 15.05
N GLY A 29 1.73 -3.73 15.03
CA GLY A 29 0.86 -2.56 15.20
C GLY A 29 0.40 -1.91 13.88
N TYR A 30 0.53 -2.60 12.74
CA TYR A 30 -0.04 -2.13 11.47
C TYR A 30 -1.56 -2.26 11.49
N SER A 31 -2.26 -1.17 11.17
CA SER A 31 -3.72 -1.13 11.16
C SER A 31 -4.34 -1.45 9.81
N THR A 32 -3.58 -1.27 8.73
CA THR A 32 -4.04 -1.58 7.37
C THR A 32 -2.89 -2.18 6.59
N VAL A 33 -3.19 -3.24 5.87
CA VAL A 33 -2.25 -4.00 5.06
C VAL A 33 -2.83 -4.18 3.66
N ALA A 34 -2.02 -4.00 2.63
CA ALA A 34 -2.43 -4.30 1.26
C ALA A 34 -1.66 -5.51 0.70
N ILE A 35 -2.41 -6.47 0.16
CA ILE A 35 -1.88 -7.63 -0.55
C ILE A 35 -1.64 -7.23 -2.00
N ASN A 36 -0.40 -7.32 -2.44
CA ASN A 36 0.07 -6.89 -3.74
C ASN A 36 0.10 -8.04 -4.75
N TYR A 37 -0.68 -7.89 -5.82
CA TYR A 37 -0.69 -8.76 -6.97
C TYR A 37 0.16 -8.14 -8.07
N VAL A 38 1.23 -8.82 -8.47
CA VAL A 38 2.15 -8.32 -9.50
C VAL A 38 1.80 -8.95 -10.84
N ILE A 39 1.57 -8.11 -11.85
CA ILE A 39 1.37 -8.56 -13.23
C ILE A 39 2.54 -8.05 -14.07
N ASP A 40 3.24 -8.98 -14.70
CA ASP A 40 4.22 -8.70 -15.74
C ASP A 40 3.71 -9.24 -17.07
N TYR A 41 3.55 -8.36 -18.07
CA TYR A 41 3.06 -8.71 -19.40
C TYR A 41 4.14 -9.34 -20.29
N GLU A 42 5.42 -9.31 -19.90
CA GLU A 42 6.48 -10.06 -20.60
C GLU A 42 6.24 -11.58 -20.47
N GLU A 43 5.72 -12.02 -19.34
CA GLU A 43 5.45 -13.43 -19.07
C GLU A 43 4.00 -13.81 -19.44
N LYS A 44 3.77 -14.13 -20.72
CA LYS A 44 2.54 -14.77 -21.26
C LYS A 44 1.21 -14.20 -20.71
N LYS A 45 0.60 -13.24 -21.42
CA LYS A 45 -0.83 -12.80 -21.29
C LYS A 45 -1.49 -13.19 -19.95
N LYS A 46 -0.96 -12.70 -18.82
CA LYS A 46 -1.62 -12.85 -17.53
C LYS A 46 -2.79 -11.90 -17.52
N GLU A 47 -4.00 -12.46 -17.47
CA GLU A 47 -5.20 -11.66 -17.28
C GLU A 47 -5.24 -11.10 -15.86
N VAL A 48 -5.84 -9.91 -15.71
CA VAL A 48 -6.09 -9.33 -14.40
C VAL A 48 -7.15 -10.16 -13.71
N VAL A 49 -6.73 -11.10 -12.86
CA VAL A 49 -7.61 -11.95 -12.05
C VAL A 49 -8.27 -11.09 -10.97
N LYS A 50 -9.47 -11.46 -10.53
CA LYS A 50 -10.09 -10.81 -9.37
C LYS A 50 -9.28 -11.13 -8.10
N PRO A 51 -9.07 -10.14 -7.21
CA PRO A 51 -8.38 -10.39 -5.95
C PRO A 51 -9.17 -11.39 -5.11
N ILE A 52 -8.44 -12.19 -4.31
CA ILE A 52 -9.06 -13.14 -3.38
C ILE A 52 -9.77 -12.33 -2.29
N SER A 53 -11.00 -12.71 -1.96
CA SER A 53 -11.75 -12.04 -0.89
C SER A 53 -11.05 -12.24 0.45
N SER A 54 -11.02 -11.20 1.29
CA SER A 54 -10.46 -11.28 2.64
C SER A 54 -11.10 -12.38 3.48
N SER A 55 -12.40 -12.62 3.30
CA SER A 55 -13.18 -13.68 3.96
C SER A 55 -12.75 -15.10 3.56
N GLU A 56 -12.15 -15.28 2.38
CA GLU A 56 -11.64 -16.59 1.93
C GLU A 56 -10.20 -16.84 2.43
N LEU A 57 -9.48 -15.77 2.73
CA LEU A 57 -8.11 -15.84 3.24
C LEU A 57 -8.09 -16.06 4.75
N PHE A 58 -9.02 -15.45 5.50
CA PHE A 58 -9.04 -15.48 6.96
C PHE A 58 -10.44 -15.81 7.49
N THR A 59 -10.53 -16.84 8.34
CA THR A 59 -11.77 -17.16 9.08
C THR A 59 -12.09 -16.10 10.13
N SER A 60 -11.06 -15.58 10.78
CA SER A 60 -11.12 -14.42 11.68
C SER A 60 -9.90 -13.54 11.44
N LEU A 61 -10.11 -12.22 11.44
CA LEU A 61 -9.03 -11.25 11.24
C LEU A 61 -8.25 -11.03 12.54
N PRO A 62 -6.91 -10.98 12.50
CA PRO A 62 -6.12 -10.76 13.70
C PRO A 62 -6.36 -9.35 14.26
N MET A 63 -6.37 -9.26 15.59
CA MET A 63 -6.49 -8.00 16.32
C MET A 63 -5.15 -7.28 16.30
N VAL A 64 -5.16 -5.96 16.05
CA VAL A 64 -3.94 -5.17 15.99
C VAL A 64 -3.39 -4.93 17.39
N GLN A 65 -2.10 -5.15 17.61
CA GLN A 65 -1.49 -4.88 18.91
C GLN A 65 -1.58 -3.38 19.24
N GLY A 66 -2.05 -3.07 20.46
CA GLY A 66 -2.29 -1.70 20.91
C GLY A 66 -3.59 -1.07 20.41
N LYS A 67 -4.42 -1.78 19.63
CA LYS A 67 -5.75 -1.33 19.23
C LYS A 67 -6.76 -2.49 19.27
N SER A 68 -7.89 -2.32 19.94
CA SER A 68 -8.97 -3.32 19.97
C SER A 68 -9.79 -3.37 18.66
N LYS A 69 -9.13 -3.26 17.50
CA LYS A 69 -9.75 -3.32 16.17
C LYS A 69 -9.04 -4.38 15.31
N PRO A 70 -9.78 -5.11 14.46
CA PRO A 70 -9.19 -6.04 13.51
C PRO A 70 -8.39 -5.27 12.44
N ILE A 71 -7.38 -5.94 11.88
CA ILE A 71 -6.60 -5.39 10.78
C ILE A 71 -7.44 -5.23 9.51
N LYS A 72 -7.31 -4.10 8.80
CA LYS A 72 -7.96 -3.88 7.50
C LYS A 72 -7.08 -4.45 6.40
N ILE A 73 -7.57 -5.45 5.66
CA ILE A 73 -6.87 -6.02 4.51
C ILE A 73 -7.43 -5.40 3.23
N LEU A 74 -6.53 -4.94 2.36
CA LEU A 74 -6.84 -4.34 1.08
C LEU A 74 -6.17 -5.11 -0.06
N SER A 75 -6.72 -4.93 -1.25
CA SER A 75 -6.17 -5.49 -2.48
C SER A 75 -5.41 -4.42 -3.26
N ARG A 76 -4.19 -4.74 -3.67
CA ARG A 76 -3.35 -3.88 -4.49
C ARG A 76 -2.93 -4.59 -5.76
N LEU A 77 -2.97 -3.90 -6.89
CA LEU A 77 -2.41 -4.36 -8.15
C LEU A 77 -1.17 -3.55 -8.49
N THR A 78 -0.04 -4.21 -8.75
CA THR A 78 1.16 -3.58 -9.30
C THR A 78 1.39 -4.08 -10.71
N LEU A 79 1.37 -3.16 -11.68
CA LEU A 79 1.71 -3.48 -13.06
C LEU A 79 3.17 -3.17 -13.38
N VAL A 80 3.90 -4.17 -13.87
CA VAL A 80 5.23 -3.97 -14.45
C VAL A 80 5.08 -3.50 -15.89
N VAL A 81 5.57 -2.28 -16.17
CA VAL A 81 5.45 -1.66 -17.49
C VAL A 81 6.84 -1.55 -18.12
N SER A 82 7.05 -2.37 -19.15
CA SER A 82 8.25 -2.36 -20.00
C SER A 82 8.02 -1.65 -21.32
N ASP A 83 6.81 -1.80 -21.88
CA ASP A 83 6.42 -1.23 -23.16
C ASP A 83 5.21 -0.27 -23.05
N PRO A 84 5.15 0.79 -23.90
CA PRO A 84 4.01 1.71 -23.93
C PRO A 84 2.67 1.04 -24.30
N SER A 85 2.70 -0.10 -25.00
CA SER A 85 1.50 -0.87 -25.36
C SER A 85 0.76 -1.38 -24.11
N HIS A 86 1.47 -1.73 -23.04
CA HIS A 86 0.87 -2.18 -21.78
C HIS A 86 0.03 -1.06 -21.13
N CYS A 87 0.42 0.21 -21.33
CA CYS A 87 -0.36 1.37 -20.89
C CYS A 87 -1.71 1.50 -21.64
N ASN A 88 -1.80 1.03 -22.88
CA ASN A 88 -3.05 1.04 -23.64
C ASN A 88 -4.00 -0.04 -23.16
N ILE A 89 -3.48 -1.22 -22.80
CA ILE A 89 -4.26 -2.30 -22.18
C ILE A 89 -4.88 -1.80 -20.88
N LEU A 90 -4.15 -1.05 -20.05
CA LEU A 90 -4.70 -0.47 -18.83
C LEU A 90 -5.88 0.49 -19.07
N ARG A 91 -5.81 1.31 -20.12
CA ARG A 91 -6.92 2.20 -20.50
C ARG A 91 -8.14 1.42 -20.99
N ALA A 92 -7.92 0.28 -21.64
CA ALA A 92 -8.97 -0.58 -22.21
C ALA A 92 -9.56 -1.60 -21.21
N THR A 93 -8.77 -2.17 -20.31
CA THR A 93 -9.14 -3.23 -19.32
C THR A 93 -9.65 -2.61 -18.01
N SER A 94 -10.37 -1.50 -18.10
CA SER A 94 -10.85 -0.69 -16.97
C SER A 94 -11.83 -1.40 -16.03
N THR A 95 -12.37 -2.56 -16.40
CA THR A 95 -13.34 -3.32 -15.59
C THR A 95 -12.69 -4.12 -14.47
N ASN A 96 -11.58 -4.83 -14.72
CA ASN A 96 -10.96 -5.67 -13.69
C ASN A 96 -10.12 -4.87 -12.68
N ILE A 97 -9.58 -3.72 -13.10
CA ILE A 97 -8.80 -2.83 -12.23
C ILE A 97 -9.67 -2.26 -11.10
N LYS A 98 -10.98 -2.08 -11.33
CA LYS A 98 -11.93 -1.57 -10.33
C LYS A 98 -12.10 -2.49 -9.11
N PHE A 99 -11.75 -3.78 -9.22
CA PHE A 99 -11.78 -4.68 -8.06
C PHE A 99 -10.66 -4.36 -7.06
N TYR A 100 -9.53 -3.81 -7.51
CA TYR A 100 -8.38 -3.51 -6.67
C TYR A 100 -8.47 -2.15 -5.98
N ASP A 101 -8.29 -2.11 -4.67
CA ASP A 101 -8.33 -0.89 -3.85
C ASP A 101 -7.24 0.10 -4.24
N ILE A 102 -6.04 -0.41 -4.52
CA ILE A 102 -4.87 0.40 -4.85
C ILE A 102 -4.29 -0.07 -6.18
N PHE A 103 -3.94 0.89 -7.04
CA PHE A 103 -3.28 0.61 -8.31
C PHE A 103 -1.92 1.28 -8.37
N ALA A 104 -0.90 0.45 -8.57
CA ALA A 104 0.49 0.83 -8.62
C ALA A 104 1.10 0.47 -9.98
N VAL A 105 2.06 1.26 -10.44
CA VAL A 105 2.84 0.98 -11.65
C VAL A 105 4.32 0.92 -11.31
N PHE A 106 5.00 -0.09 -11.86
CA PHE A 106 6.44 -0.27 -11.81
C PHE A 106 7.05 -0.01 -13.20
N PRO A 107 7.54 1.21 -13.48
CA PRO A 107 8.09 1.56 -14.78
C PRO A 107 9.55 1.11 -14.92
N LYS A 108 9.88 0.31 -15.96
CA LYS A 108 11.28 -0.07 -16.27
C LYS A 108 12.07 1.04 -16.98
N ASN A 109 11.38 1.94 -17.70
CA ASN A 109 11.99 2.97 -18.55
C ASN A 109 11.63 4.40 -18.12
N GLY A 110 12.55 5.36 -18.32
CA GLY A 110 12.32 6.77 -17.97
C GLY A 110 11.18 7.44 -18.75
N LYS A 111 10.93 7.01 -20.00
CA LYS A 111 9.77 7.45 -20.78
C LYS A 111 8.45 6.98 -20.13
N LEU A 112 8.41 5.73 -19.68
CA LEU A 112 7.25 5.16 -19.02
C LEU A 112 7.02 5.75 -17.64
N PHE A 113 8.09 6.06 -16.91
CA PHE A 113 8.02 6.80 -15.66
C PHE A 113 7.33 8.16 -15.85
N HIS A 114 7.70 8.91 -16.91
CA HIS A 114 7.03 10.18 -17.22
C HIS A 114 5.55 10.00 -17.55
N VAL A 115 5.21 9.02 -18.38
CA VAL A 115 3.81 8.67 -18.74
C VAL A 115 3.00 8.30 -17.50
N ALA A 116 3.57 7.51 -16.60
CA ALA A 116 2.94 7.13 -15.33
C ALA A 116 2.64 8.33 -14.43
N CYS A 117 3.57 9.29 -14.36
CA CYS A 117 3.39 10.51 -13.57
C CYS A 117 2.35 11.48 -14.16
N THR A 118 2.23 11.55 -15.50
CA THR A 118 1.50 12.63 -16.18
C THR A 118 0.14 12.21 -16.74
N THR A 119 0.04 11.00 -17.30
CA THR A 119 -1.11 10.60 -18.12
C THR A 119 -1.89 9.42 -17.56
N LEU A 120 -1.24 8.51 -16.82
CA LEU A 120 -1.92 7.35 -16.26
C LEU A 120 -2.62 7.72 -14.95
N ASP A 121 -3.78 7.10 -14.73
CA ASP A 121 -4.55 7.21 -13.49
C ASP A 121 -4.09 6.10 -12.53
N VAL A 122 -3.00 6.40 -11.83
CA VAL A 122 -2.34 5.51 -10.85
C VAL A 122 -2.38 6.14 -9.47
N ASP A 123 -2.42 5.32 -8.43
CA ASP A 123 -2.34 5.78 -7.04
C ASP A 123 -0.88 5.82 -6.56
N LEU A 124 -0.09 4.84 -7.01
CA LEU A 124 1.31 4.65 -6.63
C LEU A 124 2.22 4.47 -7.85
N VAL A 125 3.42 5.04 -7.78
CA VAL A 125 4.52 4.74 -8.69
C VAL A 125 5.64 4.08 -7.89
N CYS A 126 5.91 2.83 -8.20
CA CYS A 126 6.97 2.05 -7.55
C CYS A 126 8.32 2.43 -8.13
N ILE A 127 9.30 2.73 -7.27
CA ILE A 127 10.67 2.98 -7.69
C ILE A 127 11.49 1.71 -7.53
N ASN A 128 12.22 1.32 -8.58
CA ASN A 128 13.14 0.19 -8.49
C ASN A 128 14.33 0.55 -7.58
N VAL A 129 14.51 -0.21 -6.51
CA VAL A 129 15.55 -0.01 -5.48
C VAL A 129 16.53 -1.17 -5.37
N THR A 130 16.30 -2.27 -6.11
CA THR A 130 17.16 -3.48 -6.04
C THR A 130 18.42 -3.32 -6.87
N GLU A 131 18.35 -2.54 -7.95
CA GLU A 131 19.42 -2.33 -8.91
C GLU A 131 19.66 -0.84 -9.16
N LYS A 132 20.76 -0.51 -9.83
CA LYS A 132 20.99 0.86 -10.30
C LYS A 132 19.85 1.26 -11.23
N LEU A 133 19.17 2.37 -10.93
CA LEU A 133 18.10 2.89 -11.79
C LEU A 133 18.63 3.10 -13.22
N PRO A 134 17.99 2.51 -14.24
CA PRO A 134 18.46 2.60 -15.62
C PRO A 134 18.20 3.98 -16.24
N PHE A 135 17.51 4.87 -15.54
CA PHE A 135 17.20 6.22 -15.98
C PHE A 135 17.27 7.24 -14.83
N TYR A 136 17.46 8.50 -15.19
CA TYR A 136 17.38 9.61 -14.26
C TYR A 136 15.93 10.08 -14.06
N ILE A 137 15.54 10.25 -12.81
CA ILE A 137 14.25 10.81 -12.45
C ILE A 137 14.29 12.32 -12.75
N LYS A 138 13.30 12.82 -13.50
CA LYS A 138 13.22 14.23 -13.89
C LYS A 138 12.26 15.00 -12.98
N ARG A 139 12.69 16.16 -12.47
CA ARG A 139 11.88 17.06 -11.62
C ARG A 139 10.49 17.38 -12.18
N PRO A 140 10.32 17.72 -13.47
CA PRO A 140 8.99 18.04 -14.00
C PRO A 140 7.98 16.91 -13.86
N SER A 141 8.39 15.66 -14.15
CA SER A 141 7.51 14.49 -14.00
C SER A 141 7.07 14.30 -12.55
N VAL A 142 8.01 14.47 -11.62
CA VAL A 142 7.74 14.29 -10.18
C VAL A 142 6.81 15.37 -9.65
N ASN A 143 7.00 16.64 -10.02
CA ASN A 143 6.13 17.71 -9.57
C ASN A 143 4.69 17.51 -10.06
N VAL A 144 4.51 17.13 -11.33
CA VAL A 144 3.18 16.82 -11.86
C VAL A 144 2.53 15.65 -11.12
N ALA A 145 3.29 14.60 -10.80
CA ALA A 145 2.76 13.49 -9.99
C ALA A 145 2.33 13.94 -8.59
N ILE A 146 3.13 14.80 -7.94
CA ILE A 146 2.81 15.33 -6.60
C ILE A 146 1.51 16.14 -6.64
N ASP A 147 1.37 17.03 -7.63
CA ASP A 147 0.19 17.89 -7.79
C ASP A 147 -1.07 17.07 -8.12
N ARG A 148 -0.92 15.96 -8.85
CA ARG A 148 -2.01 14.99 -9.11
C ARG A 148 -2.36 14.12 -7.90
N GLY A 149 -1.60 14.18 -6.81
CA GLY A 149 -1.83 13.34 -5.63
C GLY A 149 -1.30 11.90 -5.75
N ILE A 150 -0.41 11.65 -6.70
CA ILE A 150 0.27 10.36 -6.88
C ILE A 150 1.43 10.26 -5.88
N TYR A 151 1.61 9.07 -5.31
CA TYR A 151 2.68 8.80 -4.34
C TYR A 151 3.76 7.89 -4.92
N PHE A 152 5.00 8.11 -4.49
CA PHE A 152 6.14 7.26 -4.84
C PHE A 152 6.39 6.25 -3.73
N GLU A 153 6.43 4.98 -4.11
CA GLU A 153 6.73 3.90 -3.18
C GLU A 153 8.23 3.57 -3.18
N LEU A 154 8.79 3.48 -1.97
CA LEU A 154 10.10 2.91 -1.71
C LEU A 154 9.96 1.67 -0.83
N VAL A 155 10.56 0.57 -1.29
CA VAL A 155 10.56 -0.71 -0.58
C VAL A 155 11.84 -0.83 0.25
N TYR A 156 11.71 -1.10 1.55
CA TYR A 156 12.89 -1.12 2.45
C TYR A 156 13.53 -2.50 2.62
N VAL A 157 12.82 -3.61 2.40
CA VAL A 157 13.35 -4.97 2.65
C VAL A 157 14.64 -5.29 1.85
N PRO A 158 14.82 -4.85 0.59
CA PRO A 158 16.09 -5.03 -0.12
C PRO A 158 17.29 -4.45 0.63
N ALA A 159 17.12 -3.37 1.41
CA ALA A 159 18.18 -2.81 2.22
C ALA A 159 18.58 -3.69 3.42
N ILE A 160 17.70 -4.57 3.86
CA ILE A 160 17.93 -5.50 4.97
C ILE A 160 18.43 -6.86 4.46
N LYS A 161 17.90 -7.33 3.32
CA LYS A 161 18.15 -8.68 2.78
C LYS A 161 19.59 -8.88 2.32
N ASP A 162 20.15 -7.93 1.57
CA ASP A 162 21.47 -8.07 0.97
C ASP A 162 22.29 -6.76 1.02
N SER A 163 23.60 -6.90 1.18
CA SER A 163 24.53 -5.77 1.30
C SER A 163 24.70 -4.99 0.00
N THR A 164 24.64 -5.67 -1.15
CA THR A 164 24.76 -5.01 -2.47
C THR A 164 23.47 -4.27 -2.80
N MET A 165 22.31 -4.88 -2.56
CA MET A 165 21.00 -4.25 -2.73
C MET A 165 20.85 -3.04 -1.80
N ARG A 166 21.36 -3.09 -0.57
CA ARG A 166 21.38 -1.96 0.36
C ARG A 166 22.02 -0.72 -0.22
N ARG A 167 23.16 -0.86 -0.90
CA ARG A 167 23.84 0.28 -1.55
C ARG A 167 22.94 0.92 -2.60
N TYR A 168 22.29 0.12 -3.44
CA TYR A 168 21.38 0.63 -4.47
C TYR A 168 20.12 1.25 -3.88
N THR A 169 19.52 0.62 -2.87
CA THR A 169 18.31 1.14 -2.21
C THR A 169 18.56 2.51 -1.60
N ILE A 170 19.66 2.68 -0.85
CA ILE A 170 20.01 3.98 -0.24
C ILE A 170 20.32 5.01 -1.34
N SER A 171 21.14 4.65 -2.34
CA SER A 171 21.53 5.57 -3.41
C SER A 171 20.32 6.04 -4.24
N ASN A 172 19.41 5.14 -4.61
CA ASN A 172 18.22 5.47 -5.39
C ASN A 172 17.22 6.28 -4.56
N ALA A 173 17.05 5.94 -3.28
CA ALA A 173 16.19 6.71 -2.38
C ALA A 173 16.70 8.14 -2.19
N LEU A 174 18.00 8.34 -1.97
CA LEU A 174 18.60 9.67 -1.86
C LEU A 174 18.44 10.49 -3.16
N SER A 175 18.64 9.85 -4.31
CA SER A 175 18.40 10.48 -5.62
C SER A 175 16.96 10.95 -5.79
N LEU A 176 15.98 10.13 -5.37
CA LEU A 176 14.57 10.51 -5.35
C LEU A 176 14.31 11.67 -4.37
N MET A 177 14.88 11.63 -3.16
CA MET A 177 14.66 12.69 -2.16
C MET A 177 15.21 14.05 -2.58
N GLN A 178 16.33 14.09 -3.30
CA GLN A 178 16.85 15.34 -3.87
C GLN A 178 15.86 16.00 -4.84
N ILE A 179 15.00 15.20 -5.48
CA ILE A 179 14.02 15.64 -6.46
C ILE A 179 12.69 15.96 -5.79
N CYS A 180 12.10 14.99 -5.06
CA CYS A 180 10.79 15.10 -4.41
C CYS A 180 10.79 16.01 -3.17
N ARG A 181 11.96 16.27 -2.57
CA ARG A 181 12.11 16.97 -1.27
C ARG A 181 11.28 16.32 -0.15
N GLY A 182 11.15 14.99 -0.18
CA GLY A 182 10.40 14.21 0.81
C GLY A 182 8.87 14.29 0.71
N LYS A 183 8.31 14.88 -0.36
CA LYS A 183 6.86 14.93 -0.59
C LYS A 183 6.37 13.64 -1.25
N ASN A 184 5.15 13.25 -0.89
CA ASN A 184 4.41 12.11 -1.45
C ASN A 184 5.20 10.80 -1.52
N ILE A 185 5.92 10.46 -0.45
CA ILE A 185 6.68 9.21 -0.33
C ILE A 185 5.92 8.24 0.57
N VAL A 186 5.86 6.97 0.17
CA VAL A 186 5.38 5.86 1.01
C VAL A 186 6.49 4.85 1.17
N LEU A 187 6.67 4.36 2.40
CA LEU A 187 7.57 3.26 2.71
C LEU A 187 6.75 1.98 2.87
N SER A 188 7.14 0.92 2.15
CA SER A 188 6.49 -0.39 2.24
C SER A 188 7.52 -1.50 2.44
N SER A 189 7.07 -2.65 2.92
CA SER A 189 7.97 -3.77 3.19
C SER A 189 8.32 -4.60 1.96
N ALA A 190 7.34 -5.04 1.18
CA ALA A 190 7.47 -6.15 0.22
C ALA A 190 8.11 -7.41 0.86
N ALA A 191 7.77 -7.68 2.12
CA ALA A 191 8.34 -8.81 2.86
C ALA A 191 7.79 -10.16 2.37
N GLU A 192 8.69 -11.08 2.02
CA GLU A 192 8.36 -12.47 1.71
C GLU A 192 8.23 -13.31 2.98
N LYS A 193 8.93 -12.91 4.05
CA LYS A 193 9.00 -13.63 5.33
C LYS A 193 8.62 -12.72 6.49
N PRO A 194 7.91 -13.22 7.52
CA PRO A 194 7.55 -12.42 8.70
C PRO A 194 8.73 -11.71 9.39
N LEU A 195 9.90 -12.37 9.42
CA LEU A 195 11.13 -11.84 10.01
C LEU A 195 11.71 -10.60 9.28
N GLN A 196 11.24 -10.30 8.06
CA GLN A 196 11.67 -9.12 7.30
C GLN A 196 10.82 -7.89 7.62
N MET A 197 9.65 -8.07 8.22
CA MET A 197 8.80 -6.98 8.68
C MET A 197 9.47 -6.23 9.83
N ARG A 198 9.26 -4.92 9.90
CA ARG A 198 9.77 -4.06 10.99
C ARG A 198 8.61 -3.27 11.58
N GLY A 199 8.75 -2.86 12.84
CA GLY A 199 7.76 -2.00 13.48
C GLY A 199 7.64 -0.67 12.74
N PRO A 200 6.46 -0.01 12.73
CA PRO A 200 6.25 1.20 11.96
C PRO A 200 7.19 2.35 12.37
N TYR A 201 7.58 2.42 13.64
CA TYR A 201 8.56 3.40 14.12
C TYR A 201 9.99 3.09 13.65
N ASP A 202 10.36 1.81 13.57
CA ASP A 202 11.66 1.41 13.00
C ASP A 202 11.73 1.71 11.50
N VAL A 203 10.62 1.51 10.78
CA VAL A 203 10.51 1.88 9.36
C VAL A 203 10.61 3.40 9.20
N ALA A 204 10.01 4.19 10.10
CA ALA A 204 10.20 5.64 10.09
C ALA A 204 11.66 6.04 10.33
N ASN A 205 12.37 5.35 11.22
CA ASN A 205 13.82 5.57 11.43
C ASN A 205 14.64 5.20 10.18
N LEU A 206 14.29 4.13 9.46
CA LEU A 206 14.88 3.82 8.15
C LEU A 206 14.60 4.93 7.13
N GLY A 207 13.47 5.61 7.22
CA GLY A 207 13.15 6.78 6.42
C GLY A 207 14.20 7.89 6.53
N TRP A 208 14.82 8.07 7.71
CA TRP A 208 15.91 9.05 7.88
C TRP A 208 17.15 8.67 7.07
N LEU A 209 17.50 7.38 7.05
CA LEU A 209 18.60 6.86 6.24
C LEU A 209 18.37 7.10 4.74
N PHE A 210 17.10 7.12 4.32
CA PHE A 210 16.71 7.44 2.95
C PHE A 210 16.66 8.94 2.64
N GLY A 211 16.97 9.80 3.61
CA GLY A 211 17.02 11.26 3.44
C GLY A 211 15.70 11.98 3.68
N LEU A 212 14.72 11.32 4.33
CA LEU A 212 13.49 11.98 4.78
C LEU A 212 13.75 12.74 6.10
N SER A 213 13.05 13.86 6.28
CA SER A 213 12.96 14.50 7.60
C SER A 213 12.14 13.65 8.55
N GLU A 214 12.27 13.87 9.86
CA GLU A 214 11.51 13.15 10.88
C GLU A 214 9.99 13.18 10.66
N SER A 215 9.45 14.37 10.37
CA SER A 215 8.03 14.55 10.06
C SER A 215 7.61 13.75 8.83
N ASN A 216 8.42 13.78 7.77
CA ASN A 216 8.09 13.14 6.49
C ASN A 216 8.25 11.61 6.57
N ALA A 217 9.23 11.14 7.33
CA ALA A 217 9.44 9.71 7.55
C ALA A 217 8.28 9.08 8.33
N LYS A 218 7.79 9.75 9.39
CA LYS A 218 6.59 9.33 10.10
C LYS A 218 5.33 9.43 9.23
N ALA A 219 5.22 10.47 8.40
CA ALA A 219 4.12 10.62 7.46
C ALA A 219 4.13 9.52 6.39
N ALA A 220 5.30 9.06 5.93
CA ALA A 220 5.44 8.04 4.89
C ALA A 220 4.84 6.67 5.27
N VAL A 221 4.83 6.33 6.57
CA VAL A 221 4.27 5.08 7.10
C VAL A 221 2.82 5.25 7.60
N SER A 222 2.33 6.49 7.68
CA SER A 222 1.02 6.81 8.25
C SER A 222 0.17 7.71 7.34
N THR A 223 0.32 9.04 7.43
CA THR A 223 -0.53 10.01 6.75
C THR A 223 -0.53 9.83 5.22
N ASN A 224 0.64 9.64 4.62
CA ASN A 224 0.78 9.46 3.17
C ASN A 224 0.11 8.17 2.72
N GLY A 225 0.27 7.10 3.50
CA GLY A 225 -0.42 5.85 3.27
C GLY A 225 -1.94 6.00 3.29
N ARG A 226 -2.49 6.76 4.27
CA ARG A 226 -3.93 7.09 4.28
C ARG A 226 -4.34 7.89 3.05
N ALA A 227 -3.54 8.84 2.59
CA ALA A 227 -3.85 9.64 1.42
C ALA A 227 -3.90 8.78 0.14
N VAL A 228 -3.02 7.79 0.00
CA VAL A 228 -3.07 6.81 -1.10
C VAL A 228 -4.36 6.00 -1.08
N LEU A 229 -4.81 5.57 0.12
CA LEU A 229 -6.08 4.85 0.25
C LEU A 229 -7.27 5.70 -0.21
N LEU A 230 -7.29 6.97 0.18
CA LEU A 230 -8.35 7.90 -0.22
C LEU A 230 -8.31 8.19 -1.73
N HIS A 231 -7.11 8.28 -2.32
CA HIS A 231 -6.96 8.44 -3.76
C HIS A 231 -7.50 7.22 -4.52
N GLY A 232 -7.21 6.00 -4.05
CA GLY A 232 -7.76 4.76 -4.60
C GLY A 232 -9.28 4.66 -4.47
N GLU A 233 -9.85 5.08 -3.33
CA GLU A 233 -11.30 5.17 -3.13
C GLU A 233 -11.94 6.19 -4.08
N ALA A 234 -11.33 7.37 -4.26
CA ALA A 234 -11.79 8.39 -5.20
C ALA A 234 -11.76 7.89 -6.66
N ARG A 235 -10.76 7.09 -7.03
CA ARG A 235 -10.64 6.44 -8.36
C ARG A 235 -11.71 5.38 -8.59
N LYS A 236 -12.10 4.63 -7.55
CA LYS A 236 -13.19 3.63 -7.65
C LYS A 236 -14.57 4.27 -7.77
N THR A 237 -14.74 5.42 -7.14
CA THR A 237 -15.97 6.21 -7.18
C THR A 237 -15.92 7.23 -8.33
N ALA A 238 -17.02 7.94 -8.59
CA ALA A 238 -17.06 8.95 -9.65
C ALA A 238 -16.41 10.27 -9.20
N CYS A 239 -15.13 10.24 -8.81
CA CYS A 239 -14.30 11.40 -8.44
C CYS A 239 -15.02 12.45 -7.58
N GLY A 240 -15.59 12.04 -6.44
CA GLY A 240 -16.24 12.95 -5.48
C GLY A 240 -17.62 12.51 -4.99
N VAL A 241 -18.25 11.52 -5.62
CA VAL A 241 -19.55 10.97 -5.20
C VAL A 241 -19.41 9.54 -4.69
N VAL A 242 -19.58 9.36 -3.38
CA VAL A 242 -19.57 8.03 -2.72
C VAL A 242 -21.01 7.55 -2.54
N HIS A 243 -21.44 6.60 -3.35
CA HIS A 243 -22.75 5.95 -3.20
C HIS A 243 -22.63 4.70 -2.32
N THR A 244 -23.07 4.79 -1.06
CA THR A 244 -23.13 3.64 -0.14
C THR A 244 -24.57 3.16 0.03
N VAL A 245 -24.80 1.86 -0.16
CA VAL A 245 -26.07 1.23 0.18
C VAL A 245 -26.01 0.78 1.64
N LYS A 246 -26.69 1.50 2.54
CA LYS A 246 -26.85 1.07 3.93
C LYS A 246 -27.86 -0.06 3.98
N LYS A 247 -27.41 -1.30 4.17
CA LYS A 247 -28.31 -2.41 4.47
C LYS A 247 -28.85 -2.24 5.90
N PRO A 248 -30.17 -2.30 6.12
CA PRO A 248 -30.73 -2.33 7.48
C PRO A 248 -30.25 -3.60 8.20
N ARG A 249 -29.92 -3.47 9.49
CA ARG A 249 -29.61 -4.64 10.34
C ARG A 249 -30.91 -5.42 10.53
N THR A 250 -30.91 -6.70 10.19
CA THR A 250 -31.98 -7.63 10.56
C THR A 250 -31.90 -7.89 12.08
N PRO A 251 -33.03 -7.89 12.82
CA PRO A 251 -33.02 -8.05 14.28
C PRO A 251 -32.61 -9.43 14.82
N ASP A 252 -32.37 -10.44 13.98
CA ASP A 252 -32.45 -11.85 14.40
C ASP A 252 -31.11 -12.52 14.81
N GLU A 253 -30.02 -11.79 15.06
CA GLU A 253 -28.74 -12.40 15.49
C GLU A 253 -28.19 -11.91 16.86
N ASP A 254 -28.99 -11.20 17.66
CA ASP A 254 -28.55 -10.65 18.95
C ASP A 254 -29.28 -11.26 20.17
N ASP A 255 -29.49 -12.58 20.21
CA ASP A 255 -30.09 -13.26 21.37
C ASP A 255 -29.23 -14.39 21.98
N SER A 256 -27.90 -14.24 21.96
CA SER A 256 -27.01 -15.18 22.68
C SER A 256 -25.81 -14.55 23.41
N THR A 257 -25.89 -13.27 23.80
CA THR A 257 -24.98 -12.75 24.84
C THR A 257 -25.76 -12.01 25.93
N PRO A 258 -25.69 -12.44 27.20
CA PRO A 258 -26.41 -11.76 28.27
C PRO A 258 -25.79 -10.38 28.50
N ALA A 259 -26.63 -9.35 28.39
CA ALA A 259 -26.29 -7.96 28.63
C ALA A 259 -25.65 -7.79 30.02
N THR A 260 -24.37 -7.38 30.04
CA THR A 260 -23.70 -6.95 31.27
C THR A 260 -24.35 -5.65 31.74
N LYS A 261 -25.19 -5.74 32.78
CA LYS A 261 -25.80 -4.59 33.44
C LYS A 261 -24.69 -3.67 33.95
N ARG A 262 -24.59 -2.45 33.39
CA ARG A 262 -23.81 -1.37 33.99
C ARG A 262 -24.52 -0.90 35.26
N PRO A 263 -23.85 -0.79 36.42
CA PRO A 263 -24.48 -0.24 37.62
C PRO A 263 -24.76 1.25 37.42
N LYS A 264 -26.02 1.64 37.66
CA LYS A 264 -26.40 3.05 37.79
C LYS A 264 -25.91 3.53 39.15
N TRP A 265 -25.06 4.56 39.15
CA TRP A 265 -24.74 5.31 40.36
C TRP A 265 -25.90 6.27 40.64
N HIS A 266 -26.59 6.07 41.77
CA HIS A 266 -27.42 7.13 42.36
C HIS A 266 -26.48 8.07 43.11
N CYS A 267 -26.56 9.36 42.80
CA CYS A 267 -26.09 10.41 43.69
C CYS A 267 -27.34 10.83 44.47
N ASP A 268 -27.38 10.48 45.75
CA ASP A 268 -28.32 11.08 46.70
C ASP A 268 -27.75 12.43 47.16
N GLU A 269 -28.68 13.36 47.41
CA GLU A 269 -28.49 14.79 47.73
C GLU A 269 -27.61 15.10 48.95
#